data_AF-A0AAE9YQX1-F1
#
_entry.id   AF-A0AAE9YQX1-F1
#
_cell.length_a   1.000
_cell.length_b   1.000
_cell.length_c   1.000
_cell.angle_alpha   90.00
_cell.angle_beta   90.00
_cell.angle_gamma   90.00
#
_symmetry.space_group_name_H-M   'P 1'
#
loop_
_entity.id
_entity.type
_entity.pdbx_description
1 polymer ?
#
loop_
_entity_poly.entity_id
_entity_poly.type
_entity_poly.pdbx_seq_one_letter_code
_entity_poly.pdbx_strand_id
1 'polypeptide(L)'
;MPLTTNEIWFLSLLGVGFSGIFIFICFTFYLKSHWLPLVEDILDGQRFYSLNIFFAGLGVLQYATIFLSKLHAKRYGMLEKREQVPKKVQRLFIAGFCLFIISGLLMFGASIFFEEVK
;
A
#
# COMPACT_ATOMS: atom_id res chain seq x y z
N MET A 1 25.04 -5.23 -28.26
CA MET A 1 24.21 -6.43 -28.44
C MET A 1 22.76 -6.02 -28.22
N PRO A 2 21.79 -6.53 -29.01
CA PRO A 2 20.38 -6.35 -28.69
C PRO A 2 20.03 -7.09 -27.39
N LEU A 3 19.15 -6.51 -26.58
CA LEU A 3 18.60 -7.17 -25.38
C LEU A 3 17.78 -8.40 -25.77
N THR A 4 17.89 -9.46 -24.99
CA THR A 4 17.05 -10.64 -25.10
C THR A 4 15.62 -10.33 -24.63
N THR A 5 14.65 -11.12 -25.09
CA THR A 5 13.24 -10.97 -24.68
C THR A 5 13.08 -11.04 -23.16
N ASN A 6 13.84 -11.91 -22.49
CA ASN A 6 13.79 -12.07 -21.03
C ASN A 6 14.33 -10.84 -20.29
N GLU A 7 15.42 -10.24 -20.77
CA GLU A 7 15.95 -8.99 -20.20
C GLU A 7 14.95 -7.83 -20.36
N ILE A 8 14.22 -7.77 -21.49
CA ILE A 8 13.18 -6.76 -21.72
C ILE A 8 12.02 -6.94 -20.73
N TRP A 9 11.55 -8.17 -20.54
CA TRP A 9 10.49 -8.47 -19.55
C TRP A 9 10.94 -8.17 -18.12
N PHE A 10 12.17 -8.53 -17.77
CA PHE A 10 12.75 -8.21 -16.47
C PHE A 10 12.77 -6.70 -16.20
N LEU A 11 13.35 -5.92 -17.11
CA LEU A 11 13.48 -4.46 -16.95
C LEU A 11 12.12 -3.76 -16.96
N SER A 12 11.18 -4.21 -17.78
CA SER A 12 9.85 -3.61 -17.85
C SER A 12 9.04 -3.86 -16.57
N LEU A 13 8.99 -5.10 -16.06
CA LEU A 13 8.29 -5.43 -14.82
C LEU A 13 8.91 -4.70 -13.62
N LEU A 14 10.24 -4.65 -13.55
CA LEU A 14 10.97 -3.96 -12.51
C LEU A 14 10.72 -2.44 -12.55
N GLY A 15 10.76 -1.83 -13.74
CA GLY A 15 10.46 -0.41 -13.93
C GLY A 15 9.02 -0.04 -13.55
N VAL A 16 8.03 -0.84 -13.96
CA VAL A 16 6.63 -0.62 -13.57
C VAL A 16 6.45 -0.83 -12.06
N GLY A 17 7.09 -1.84 -11.48
CA GLY A 17 7.08 -2.06 -10.02
C GLY A 17 7.61 -0.86 -9.23
N PHE A 18 8.80 -0.35 -9.60
CA PHE A 18 9.39 0.82 -8.92
C PHE A 18 8.56 2.09 -9.09
N SER A 19 8.01 2.33 -10.29
CA SER A 19 7.13 3.49 -10.50
C SER A 19 5.85 3.39 -9.66
N GLY A 20 5.28 2.19 -9.52
CA GLY A 20 4.13 1.94 -8.64
C GLY A 20 4.44 2.22 -7.17
N ILE A 21 5.61 1.81 -6.67
CA ILE A 21 6.08 2.13 -5.31
C ILE A 21 6.29 3.64 -5.14
N PHE A 22 6.86 4.32 -6.14
CA PHE A 22 7.02 5.77 -6.09
C PHE A 22 5.68 6.50 -5.99
N ILE A 23 4.70 6.09 -6.80
CA ILE A 23 3.32 6.61 -6.73
C ILE A 23 2.71 6.33 -5.36
N PHE A 24 2.92 5.13 -4.79
CA PHE A 24 2.45 4.79 -3.44
C PHE A 24 3.04 5.71 -2.36
N ILE A 25 4.33 6.04 -2.45
CA ILE A 25 4.99 6.96 -1.52
C ILE A 25 4.35 8.35 -1.61
N CYS A 26 4.18 8.90 -2.82
CA CYS A 26 3.49 10.18 -3.03
C CYS A 26 2.06 10.15 -2.50
N PHE A 27 1.34 9.05 -2.72
CA PHE A 27 -0.01 8.86 -2.22
C PHE A 27 -0.07 8.77 -0.70
N THR A 28 0.94 8.17 -0.07
CA THR A 28 1.10 8.12 1.39
C THR A 28 1.33 9.51 1.96
N PHE A 29 2.10 10.38 1.30
CA PHE A 29 2.21 11.79 1.71
C PHE A 29 0.84 12.49 1.68
N TYR A 30 0.06 12.27 0.63
CA TYR A 30 -1.30 12.82 0.53
C TYR A 30 -2.20 12.33 1.67
N LEU A 31 -2.24 11.01 1.91
CA LEU A 31 -3.02 10.42 2.99
C LEU A 31 -2.55 10.90 4.36
N LYS A 32 -1.25 10.95 4.62
CA LYS A 32 -0.66 11.45 5.87
C LYS A 32 -1.13 12.87 6.20
N SER A 33 -1.22 13.74 5.20
CA SER A 33 -1.59 15.15 5.40
C SER A 33 -3.10 15.35 5.60
N HIS A 34 -3.95 14.57 4.92
CA HIS A 34 -5.39 14.85 4.86
C HIS A 34 -6.27 13.87 5.64
N TRP A 35 -5.92 12.57 5.65
CA TRP A 35 -6.87 11.51 6.01
C TRP A 35 -6.36 10.58 7.10
N LEU A 36 -5.05 10.33 7.19
CA LEU A 36 -4.46 9.44 8.18
C LEU A 36 -4.72 9.90 9.62
N PRO A 37 -4.54 11.18 10.00
CA PRO A 37 -4.83 11.62 11.36
C PRO A 37 -6.31 11.40 11.74
N LEU A 38 -7.23 11.62 10.80
CA LEU A 38 -8.66 11.39 11.00
C LEU A 38 -8.97 9.90 11.22
N VAL A 39 -8.35 9.02 10.44
CA VAL A 39 -8.51 7.57 10.60
C VAL A 39 -7.95 7.09 11.94
N GLU A 40 -6.78 7.61 12.33
CA GLU A 40 -6.15 7.31 13.63
C GLU A 40 -7.03 7.75 14.81
N ASP A 41 -7.58 8.97 14.76
CA ASP A 41 -8.46 9.50 15.80
C ASP A 41 -9.72 8.63 15.97
N ILE A 42 -10.28 8.12 14.87
CA ILE A 42 -11.49 7.28 14.89
C ILE A 42 -11.19 5.86 15.36
N LEU A 43 -10.10 5.25 14.87
CA LEU A 43 -9.83 3.83 15.09
C LEU A 43 -9.05 3.56 16.38
N ASP A 44 -7.97 4.31 16.59
CA ASP A 44 -6.99 4.09 17.67
C ASP A 44 -7.09 5.13 18.79
N GLY A 45 -7.55 6.35 18.50
CA GLY A 45 -7.57 7.47 19.44
C GLY A 45 -6.17 8.02 19.76
N GLN A 46 -5.13 7.54 19.07
CA GLN A 46 -3.74 8.01 19.17
C GLN A 46 -3.14 8.11 17.76
N ARG A 47 -2.30 9.13 17.56
CA ARG A 47 -1.70 9.47 16.27
C ARG A 47 -0.26 8.98 16.15
N PHE A 48 -0.07 7.67 16.04
CA PHE A 48 1.26 7.06 15.95
C PHE A 48 1.80 7.02 14.51
N TYR A 49 0.98 6.61 13.55
CA TYR A 49 1.35 6.45 12.16
C TYR A 49 1.55 7.79 11.44
N SER A 50 0.86 8.87 11.83
CA SER A 50 1.07 10.19 11.21
C SER A 50 2.34 10.92 11.65
N LEU A 51 3.12 10.38 12.61
CA LEU A 51 4.34 11.01 13.13
C LEU A 51 5.41 11.23 12.06
N ASN A 52 5.67 10.24 11.22
CA ASN A 52 6.64 10.33 10.13
C ASN A 52 6.15 9.57 8.89
N ILE A 53 6.81 9.78 7.76
CA ILE A 53 6.37 9.18 6.49
C ILE A 53 6.51 7.66 6.46
N PHE A 54 7.52 7.11 7.15
CA PHE A 54 7.74 5.67 7.21
C PHE A 54 6.61 4.96 7.96
N PHE A 55 6.25 5.46 9.14
CA PHE A 55 5.10 4.98 9.88
C PHE A 55 3.79 5.26 9.14
N ALA A 56 3.67 6.37 8.42
CA ALA A 56 2.47 6.63 7.63
C ALA A 56 2.25 5.54 6.57
N GLY A 57 3.33 5.06 5.92
CA GLY A 57 3.25 3.93 5.01
C GLY A 57 2.70 2.67 5.68
N LEU A 58 3.26 2.31 6.85
CA LEU A 58 2.77 1.16 7.63
C LEU A 58 1.31 1.32 8.07
N GLY A 59 0.92 2.51 8.52
CA GLY A 59 -0.44 2.82 8.93
C GLY A 59 -1.43 2.74 7.78
N VAL A 60 -1.07 3.26 6.60
CA VAL A 60 -1.89 3.14 5.39
C VAL A 60 -2.14 1.68 5.06
N LEU A 61 -1.11 0.83 5.11
CA LEU A 61 -1.25 -0.60 4.84
C LEU A 61 -2.10 -1.31 5.90
N GLN A 62 -1.89 -1.00 7.18
CA GLN A 62 -2.62 -1.61 8.30
C GLN A 62 -4.10 -1.21 8.32
N TYR A 63 -4.42 0.07 8.14
CA TYR A 63 -5.82 0.49 8.10
C TYR A 63 -6.55 -0.02 6.86
N ALA A 64 -5.85 -0.15 5.73
CA ALA A 64 -6.43 -0.78 4.56
C ALA A 64 -6.87 -2.23 4.82
N THR A 65 -6.09 -3.04 5.54
CA THR A 65 -6.50 -4.42 5.88
C THR A 65 -7.69 -4.46 6.83
N ILE A 66 -7.81 -3.49 7.75
CA ILE A 66 -8.97 -3.30 8.62
C ILE A 66 -10.24 -2.97 7.81
N PHE A 67 -10.12 -2.12 6.79
CA PHE A 67 -11.25 -1.78 5.91
C PHE A 67 -11.63 -2.96 5.00
N LEU A 68 -10.64 -3.70 4.50
CA LEU A 68 -10.85 -4.80 3.56
C LEU A 68 -11.42 -6.07 4.22
N SER A 69 -10.99 -6.41 5.43
CA SER A 69 -11.36 -7.67 6.09
C SER A 69 -12.14 -7.46 7.39
N LYS A 70 -13.38 -7.97 7.44
CA LYS A 70 -14.21 -7.99 8.65
C LYS A 70 -13.54 -8.78 9.79
N LEU A 71 -12.88 -9.90 9.46
CA LEU A 71 -12.19 -10.73 10.44
C LEU A 71 -11.00 -10.00 11.06
N HIS A 72 -10.23 -9.29 10.23
CA HIS A 72 -9.10 -8.49 10.71
C HIS A 72 -9.60 -7.36 11.61
N ALA A 73 -10.59 -6.60 11.16
CA ALA A 73 -11.20 -5.54 11.97
C ALA A 73 -11.75 -6.07 13.31
N LYS A 74 -12.37 -7.26 13.33
CA LYS A 74 -12.85 -7.90 14.56
C LYS A 74 -11.71 -8.26 15.51
N ARG A 75 -10.59 -8.78 14.99
CA ARG A 75 -9.40 -9.14 15.79
C ARG A 75 -8.78 -7.92 16.48
N TYR A 76 -8.82 -6.76 15.84
CA TYR A 76 -8.31 -5.51 16.39
C TYR A 76 -9.36 -4.70 17.18
N GLY A 77 -10.58 -5.21 17.36
CA GLY A 77 -11.64 -4.49 18.07
C GLY A 77 -12.13 -3.22 17.33
N MET A 78 -11.90 -3.14 16.01
CA MET A 78 -12.19 -1.98 15.17
C MET A 78 -13.37 -2.19 14.23
N LEU A 79 -14.09 -3.31 14.36
CA LEU A 79 -15.17 -3.70 13.44
C LEU A 79 -16.28 -2.65 13.35
N GLU A 80 -16.67 -2.07 14.48
CA GLU A 80 -17.71 -1.04 14.57
C GLU A 80 -17.13 0.36 14.30
N LYS A 81 -15.93 0.64 14.84
CA LYS A 81 -15.25 1.95 14.67
C LYS A 81 -15.01 2.29 13.20
N ARG A 82 -14.65 1.30 12.38
CA ARG A 82 -14.41 1.54 10.95
C ARG A 82 -15.65 2.00 10.19
N GLU A 83 -16.86 1.76 10.70
CA GLU A 83 -18.10 2.25 10.06
C GLU A 83 -18.25 3.76 10.19
N GLN A 84 -17.59 4.37 11.19
CA GLN A 84 -17.53 5.82 11.39
C GLN A 84 -16.57 6.51 10.41
N VAL A 85 -15.62 5.77 9.82
CA VAL A 85 -14.72 6.30 8.80
C VAL A 85 -15.49 6.48 7.48
N PRO A 86 -15.47 7.66 6.83
CA PRO A 86 -16.18 7.85 5.58
C PRO A 86 -15.78 6.83 4.50
N LYS A 87 -16.77 6.22 3.83
CA LYS A 87 -16.51 5.17 2.81
C LYS A 87 -15.53 5.62 1.71
N LYS A 88 -15.53 6.91 1.36
CA LYS A 88 -14.57 7.48 0.39
C LYS A 88 -13.13 7.35 0.90
N VAL A 89 -12.90 7.66 2.18
CA VAL A 89 -11.59 7.55 2.83
C VAL A 89 -11.16 6.09 2.90
N GLN A 90 -12.04 5.18 3.33
CA GLN A 90 -11.72 3.74 3.35
C GLN A 90 -11.25 3.24 1.98
N ARG A 91 -11.92 3.65 0.90
CA ARG A 91 -11.53 3.29 -0.47
C ARG A 91 -10.16 3.83 -0.86
N LEU A 92 -9.76 5.02 -0.39
CA LEU A 92 -8.43 5.55 -0.66
C LEU A 92 -7.34 4.67 -0.02
N PHE A 93 -7.52 4.25 1.23
CA PHE A 93 -6.58 3.35 1.91
C PHE A 93 -6.49 2.00 1.19
N ILE A 94 -7.64 1.42 0.81
CA ILE A 94 -7.69 0.18 0.03
C ILE A 94 -6.98 0.35 -1.32
N ALA A 95 -7.17 1.47 -2.02
CA ALA A 95 -6.50 1.74 -3.28
C ALA A 95 -4.97 1.83 -3.13
N GLY A 96 -4.49 2.51 -2.07
CA GLY A 96 -3.06 2.55 -1.74
C GLY A 96 -2.49 1.16 -1.45
N PHE A 97 -3.22 0.33 -0.70
CA PHE A 97 -2.83 -1.05 -0.44
C PHE A 97 -2.77 -1.91 -1.71
N CYS A 98 -3.79 -1.82 -2.57
CA CYS A 98 -3.78 -2.53 -3.85
C CYS A 98 -2.58 -2.11 -4.72
N LEU A 99 -2.30 -0.80 -4.79
CA LEU A 99 -1.13 -0.29 -5.53
C LEU A 99 0.17 -0.87 -4.98
N PHE A 100 0.34 -0.90 -3.66
CA PHE A 100 1.52 -1.47 -3.01
C PHE A 100 1.67 -2.97 -3.32
N ILE A 101 0.59 -3.75 -3.18
CA ILE A 101 0.61 -5.19 -3.45
C ILE A 101 0.88 -5.49 -4.92
N ILE A 102 0.22 -4.79 -5.85
CA ILE A 102 0.46 -4.97 -7.30
C ILE A 102 1.91 -4.63 -7.64
N SER A 103 2.44 -3.53 -7.10
CA SER A 103 3.84 -3.14 -7.33
C SER A 103 4.81 -4.20 -6.80
N GLY A 104 4.57 -4.71 -5.59
CA GLY A 104 5.35 -5.79 -4.99
C GLY A 104 5.29 -7.09 -5.79
N LEU A 105 4.11 -7.46 -6.30
CA LEU A 105 3.92 -8.64 -7.14
C LEU A 105 4.64 -8.50 -8.49
N LEU A 106 4.66 -7.30 -9.09
CA LEU A 106 5.41 -7.06 -10.34
C LEU A 106 6.91 -7.17 -10.12
N MET A 107 7.43 -6.60 -9.02
CA MET A 107 8.85 -6.71 -8.66
C MET A 107 9.24 -8.17 -8.34
N PHE A 108 8.38 -8.90 -7.65
CA PHE A 108 8.59 -10.33 -7.39
C PHE A 108 8.49 -11.15 -8.69
N GLY A 109 7.54 -10.85 -9.58
CA GLY A 109 7.44 -11.49 -10.89
C GLY A 109 8.68 -11.25 -11.75
N ALA A 110 9.32 -10.07 -11.63
CA ALA A 110 10.57 -9.79 -12.33
C ALA A 110 11.69 -10.76 -11.91
N SER A 111 11.74 -11.22 -10.65
CA SER A 111 12.82 -12.13 -10.21
C SER A 111 12.75 -13.50 -10.89
N ILE A 112 11.59 -13.92 -11.39
CA ILE A 112 11.45 -15.17 -12.16
C ILE A 112 12.25 -15.08 -13.47
N PHE A 113 12.16 -13.95 -14.15
CA PHE A 113 12.90 -13.71 -15.40
C PHE A 113 14.39 -13.44 -15.17
N PHE A 114 14.79 -13.06 -13.95
CA PHE A 114 16.21 -12.86 -13.60
C PHE A 114 16.99 -14.18 -13.56
N GLU A 115 16.36 -15.29 -13.15
CA GLU A 115 17.01 -16.61 -13.13
C GLU A 115 17.30 -17.13 -14.54
N GLU A 116 16.50 -16.77 -15.54
CA GLU A 116 16.71 -17.15 -16.94
C GLU A 116 17.67 -16.22 -17.72
N VAL A 117 18.06 -15.10 -17.12
CA VAL A 117 19.03 -14.13 -17.71
C VAL A 117 20.47 -14.43 -17.27
N LYS A 118 20.65 -15.18 -16.18
CA LYS A 118 21.97 -15.68 -15.73
C LYS A 118 22.42 -16.87 -16.55
#